data_AF-A0A3A0G805-F1
#
_entry.id   AF-A0A3A0G805-F1
#
_cell.length_a   1.000
_cell.length_b   1.000
_cell.length_c   1.000
_cell.angle_alpha   90.00
_cell.angle_beta   90.00
_cell.angle_gamma   90.00
#
_symmetry.space_group_name_H-M   'P 1'
#
loop_
_entity.id
_entity.type
_entity.pdbx_description
1 polymer ?
#
loop_
_entity_poly.entity_id
_entity_poly.type
_entity_poly.pdbx_seq_one_letter_code
_entity_poly.pdbx_strand_id
1 'polypeptide(L)'
;MSNRAPVVIRVSTLAWALAFVALVAGAIAVGYRVGRGPGAGGSVPGAPLEAVAPAAGVPGTPGAAGAPGRPAATVPADLGALAALATQGAAPAPRAMPVVPAGPTLDLGGPLPDFGSAPQTEELLFQPALPEGEPRGGGVCEQESALAPRADAWHCLESNQPYDPCYSVPGDDGLVICGARPGFESAGFLLRLVSPLPDNRAVAPRDEPWILGLADTTCEIILGMGLADAITFGAKPLRYGCRDGTYLVDVVRDRPTWAAQRVTLRFEGERPEIDSAAWEPVAKAWR
;
A
#
# COMPACT_ATOMS: atom_id res chain seq x y z
N MET A 1 -25.08 -57.75 -2.37
CA MET A 1 -24.81 -56.41 -1.84
C MET A 1 -23.30 -56.23 -1.81
N SER A 2 -22.74 -55.44 -2.74
CA SER A 2 -21.30 -55.27 -2.92
C SER A 2 -20.92 -53.82 -2.64
N ASN A 3 -20.22 -53.60 -1.52
CA ASN A 3 -19.72 -52.29 -1.13
C ASN A 3 -18.46 -51.96 -1.94
N ARG A 4 -18.55 -50.99 -2.86
CA ARG A 4 -17.38 -50.37 -3.47
C ARG A 4 -16.95 -49.18 -2.61
N ALA A 5 -15.69 -49.18 -2.21
CA ALA A 5 -15.06 -48.06 -1.51
C ALA A 5 -14.95 -46.82 -2.43
N PRO A 6 -15.00 -45.59 -1.87
CA PRO A 6 -14.87 -44.36 -2.64
C PRO A 6 -13.44 -44.18 -3.16
N VAL A 7 -13.33 -43.81 -4.43
CA VAL A 7 -12.07 -43.44 -5.08
C VAL A 7 -11.73 -42.01 -4.68
N VAL A 8 -10.65 -41.84 -3.90
CA VAL A 8 -10.09 -40.54 -3.54
C VAL A 8 -9.14 -40.11 -4.65
N ILE A 9 -9.55 -39.12 -5.47
CA ILE A 9 -8.68 -38.51 -6.46
C ILE A 9 -7.89 -37.39 -5.77
N ARG A 10 -6.60 -37.66 -5.47
CA ARG A 10 -5.67 -36.62 -5.03
C ARG A 10 -5.24 -35.79 -6.24
N VAL A 11 -5.76 -34.58 -6.38
CA VAL A 11 -5.27 -33.63 -7.38
C VAL A 11 -3.95 -33.05 -6.88
N SER A 12 -2.88 -33.29 -7.64
CA SER A 12 -1.51 -32.90 -7.29
C SER A 12 -1.36 -31.37 -7.35
N THR A 13 -0.88 -30.77 -6.26
CA THR A 13 -0.57 -29.33 -6.12
C THR A 13 0.48 -28.84 -7.13
N LEU A 14 1.25 -29.75 -7.74
CA LEU A 14 2.21 -29.44 -8.82
C LEU A 14 1.56 -28.90 -10.10
N ALA A 15 0.28 -29.22 -10.37
CA ALA A 15 -0.39 -28.74 -11.58
C ALA A 15 -0.68 -27.24 -11.54
N TRP A 16 -0.90 -26.66 -10.35
CA TRP A 16 -1.18 -25.24 -10.18
C TRP A 16 0.08 -24.38 -10.24
N ALA A 17 1.21 -24.87 -9.72
CA ALA A 17 2.48 -24.16 -9.77
C ALA A 17 2.98 -23.94 -11.22
N LEU A 18 2.78 -24.91 -12.11
CA LEU A 18 3.17 -24.80 -13.52
C LEU A 18 2.29 -23.85 -14.32
N ALA A 19 1.00 -23.76 -14.02
CA ALA A 19 0.08 -22.82 -14.67
C ALA A 19 0.41 -21.36 -14.33
N PHE A 20 0.84 -21.08 -13.09
CA PHE A 20 1.18 -19.73 -12.64
C PHE A 20 2.49 -19.21 -13.26
N VAL A 21 3.51 -20.07 -13.39
CA VAL A 21 4.80 -19.69 -14.03
C VAL A 21 4.62 -19.35 -15.51
N ALA A 22 3.74 -20.06 -16.23
CA ALA A 22 3.46 -19.77 -17.65
C ALA A 22 2.75 -18.41 -17.85
N LEU A 23 1.90 -18.00 -16.91
CA LEU A 23 1.16 -16.74 -16.97
C LEU A 23 2.05 -15.52 -16.69
N VAL A 24 3.01 -15.65 -15.77
CA VAL A 24 3.98 -14.59 -15.45
C VAL A 24 5.03 -14.43 -16.56
N ALA A 25 5.49 -15.53 -17.17
CA ALA A 25 6.46 -15.48 -18.28
C ALA A 25 5.88 -14.84 -19.56
N GLY A 26 4.58 -15.02 -19.82
CA GLY A 26 3.91 -14.44 -20.99
C GLY A 26 3.79 -12.91 -20.94
N ALA A 27 3.66 -12.32 -19.74
CA ALA A 27 3.51 -10.88 -19.56
C ALA A 27 4.83 -10.10 -19.78
N ILE A 28 5.98 -10.73 -19.59
CA ILE A 28 7.29 -10.07 -19.69
C ILE A 28 7.73 -9.92 -21.16
N ALA A 29 7.24 -10.77 -22.07
CA ALA A 29 7.69 -10.79 -23.47
C ALA A 29 7.10 -9.68 -24.37
N VAL A 30 6.06 -8.96 -23.92
CA VAL A 30 5.35 -7.97 -24.77
C VAL A 30 5.86 -6.53 -24.60
N GLY A 31 6.67 -6.23 -23.57
CA GLY A 31 7.00 -4.86 -23.17
C GLY A 31 8.25 -4.20 -23.75
N TYR A 32 9.17 -4.92 -24.41
CA TYR A 32 10.47 -4.34 -24.81
C TYR A 32 10.68 -4.34 -26.34
N ARG A 33 10.05 -3.37 -27.00
CA ARG A 33 10.57 -2.80 -28.26
C ARG A 33 10.64 -1.28 -28.13
N VAL A 34 11.68 -0.80 -27.45
CA VAL A 34 12.11 0.61 -27.53
C VAL A 34 13.30 0.67 -28.48
N GLY A 35 13.14 1.46 -29.55
CA GLY A 35 14.12 1.64 -30.62
C GLY A 35 15.41 2.29 -30.12
N ARG A 36 16.54 1.71 -30.50
CA ARG A 36 17.89 2.23 -30.28
C ARG A 36 18.38 2.86 -31.58
N GLY A 37 18.42 4.19 -31.64
CA GLY A 37 19.11 4.92 -32.70
C GLY A 37 20.63 4.99 -32.43
N PRO A 38 21.49 5.01 -33.47
CA PRO A 38 22.93 5.12 -33.30
C PRO A 38 23.33 6.60 -33.20
N GLY A 39 23.72 7.04 -31.99
CA GLY A 39 24.32 8.35 -31.75
C GLY A 39 25.82 8.21 -31.51
N ALA A 40 26.61 8.77 -32.42
CA ALA A 40 28.06 8.73 -32.43
C ALA A 40 28.70 9.73 -31.45
N GLY A 41 29.82 9.31 -30.87
CA GLY A 41 31.07 10.10 -30.84
C GLY A 41 31.26 11.19 -29.79
N GLY A 42 32.39 11.11 -29.08
CA GLY A 42 33.10 12.31 -28.62
C GLY A 42 33.52 12.30 -27.16
N SER A 43 34.60 11.61 -26.83
CA SER A 43 35.36 11.83 -25.59
C SER A 43 36.35 12.96 -25.80
N VAL A 44 36.28 14.03 -24.99
CA VAL A 44 37.33 15.05 -24.88
C VAL A 44 37.76 15.13 -23.41
N PRO A 45 39.06 15.07 -23.08
CA PRO A 45 39.54 15.23 -21.71
C PRO A 45 39.99 16.68 -21.43
N GLY A 46 39.66 17.15 -20.22
CA GLY A 46 40.52 18.00 -19.39
C GLY A 46 40.64 19.49 -19.70
N ALA A 47 40.09 20.32 -18.82
CA ALA A 47 40.63 21.65 -18.51
C ALA A 47 40.33 22.02 -17.03
N PRO A 48 41.25 22.72 -16.34
CA PRO A 48 41.12 23.06 -14.92
C PRO A 48 40.22 24.27 -14.67
N LEU A 49 39.58 24.28 -13.50
CA LEU A 49 38.77 25.38 -12.97
C LEU A 49 39.65 26.59 -12.60
N GLU A 50 39.61 27.66 -13.40
CA GLU A 50 40.00 29.00 -12.98
C GLU A 50 38.79 29.75 -12.41
N ALA A 51 39.03 30.47 -11.31
CA ALA A 51 38.07 31.31 -10.61
C ALA A 51 37.75 32.58 -11.40
N VAL A 52 36.45 32.91 -11.53
CA VAL A 52 36.00 34.22 -12.04
C VAL A 52 35.02 34.84 -11.05
N ALA A 53 35.37 36.05 -10.63
CA ALA A 53 34.63 36.95 -9.75
C ALA A 53 33.37 37.55 -10.44
N PRO A 54 32.49 38.28 -9.71
CA PRO A 54 31.11 38.52 -10.14
C PRO A 54 31.00 39.74 -11.07
N ALA A 55 30.16 39.61 -12.10
CA ALA A 55 29.75 40.73 -12.95
C ALA A 55 28.27 41.05 -12.73
N ALA A 56 28.02 42.33 -12.51
CA ALA A 56 26.74 42.96 -12.29
C ALA A 56 25.86 43.02 -13.55
N GLY A 57 24.55 43.08 -13.32
CA GLY A 57 23.59 43.89 -14.08
C GLY A 57 23.22 43.43 -15.49
N VAL A 58 21.97 42.98 -15.66
CA VAL A 58 21.26 43.08 -16.95
C VAL A 58 19.81 43.54 -16.71
N PRO A 59 19.26 44.45 -17.54
CA PRO A 59 17.97 45.08 -17.35
C PRO A 59 16.82 44.38 -18.11
N GLY A 60 15.60 44.62 -17.63
CA GLY A 60 14.38 44.84 -18.42
C GLY A 60 13.92 43.76 -19.40
N THR A 61 12.89 43.00 -19.01
CA THR A 61 12.12 42.16 -19.94
C THR A 61 10.98 42.96 -20.58
N PRO A 62 10.83 42.99 -21.92
CA PRO A 62 9.70 43.60 -22.60
C PRO A 62 8.55 42.62 -22.85
N GLY A 63 7.32 43.15 -22.81
CA GLY A 63 6.25 42.84 -23.76
C GLY A 63 5.57 41.47 -23.69
N ALA A 64 4.43 41.41 -23.00
CA ALA A 64 3.45 40.35 -23.15
C ALA A 64 2.76 40.47 -24.53
N ALA A 65 3.07 39.55 -25.44
CA ALA A 65 2.35 39.36 -26.70
C ALA A 65 1.19 38.36 -26.47
N GLY A 66 0.00 38.74 -26.94
CA GLY A 66 -1.25 38.01 -26.77
C GLY A 66 -1.28 36.63 -27.41
N ALA A 67 -1.91 35.69 -26.69
CA ALA A 67 -2.23 34.37 -27.21
C ALA A 67 -3.45 34.43 -28.15
N PRO A 68 -3.44 33.72 -29.30
CA PRO A 68 -4.60 33.62 -30.18
C PRO A 68 -5.71 32.76 -29.58
N GLY A 69 -6.95 33.15 -29.86
CA GLY A 69 -8.18 32.55 -29.33
C GLY A 69 -8.36 31.08 -29.69
N ARG A 70 -8.86 30.32 -28.72
CA ARG A 70 -9.34 28.94 -28.91
C ARG A 70 -10.54 28.93 -29.86
N PRO A 71 -10.58 28.05 -30.88
CA PRO A 71 -11.79 27.83 -31.67
C PRO A 71 -12.86 27.15 -30.80
N ALA A 72 -14.09 27.65 -30.92
CA ALA A 72 -15.27 27.07 -30.30
C ALA A 72 -15.49 25.64 -30.83
N ALA A 73 -15.59 24.68 -29.91
CA ALA A 73 -15.94 23.31 -30.24
C ALA A 73 -17.42 23.25 -30.60
N THR A 74 -17.70 22.93 -31.86
CA THR A 74 -19.05 22.65 -32.37
C THR A 74 -19.51 21.30 -31.81
N VAL A 75 -20.56 21.32 -30.97
CA VAL A 75 -21.23 20.11 -30.49
C VAL A 75 -22.17 19.61 -31.59
N PRO A 76 -22.01 18.39 -32.11
CA PRO A 76 -22.99 17.83 -33.03
C PRO A 76 -24.28 17.51 -32.28
N ALA A 77 -25.36 18.17 -32.69
CA ALA A 77 -26.72 17.85 -32.28
C ALA A 77 -27.21 16.66 -33.11
N ASP A 78 -27.05 15.44 -32.58
CA ASP A 78 -27.71 14.26 -33.14
C ASP A 78 -28.36 13.45 -32.01
N LEU A 79 -29.59 13.87 -31.65
CA LEU A 79 -30.46 13.24 -30.64
C LEU A 79 -31.53 12.34 -31.31
N GLY A 80 -31.24 11.77 -32.49
CA GLY A 80 -32.26 11.08 -33.30
C GLY A 80 -32.28 9.54 -33.26
N ALA A 81 -31.22 8.86 -32.81
CA ALA A 81 -31.00 7.46 -33.19
C ALA A 81 -30.90 6.42 -32.05
N LEU A 82 -31.47 6.68 -30.86
CA LEU A 82 -31.42 5.73 -29.73
C LEU A 82 -32.78 5.16 -29.29
N ALA A 83 -33.83 5.27 -30.10
CA ALA A 83 -35.18 4.84 -29.70
C ALA A 83 -35.62 3.45 -30.17
N ALA A 84 -34.77 2.64 -30.83
CA ALA A 84 -35.23 1.45 -31.56
C ALA A 84 -34.52 0.11 -31.23
N LEU A 85 -34.12 -0.12 -29.99
CA LEU A 85 -33.64 -1.44 -29.53
C LEU A 85 -34.12 -1.74 -28.09
N ALA A 86 -35.43 -1.66 -27.85
CA ALA A 86 -36.04 -2.04 -26.58
C ALA A 86 -37.23 -2.98 -26.82
N THR A 87 -36.96 -4.14 -27.41
CA THR A 87 -37.93 -5.24 -27.41
C THR A 87 -37.25 -6.59 -27.20
N GLN A 88 -37.59 -7.16 -26.04
CA GLN A 88 -37.84 -8.58 -25.82
C GLN A 88 -36.65 -9.49 -25.51
N GLY A 89 -36.39 -9.60 -24.21
CA GLY A 89 -35.89 -10.81 -23.56
C GLY A 89 -36.32 -10.77 -22.10
N ALA A 90 -37.43 -11.42 -21.74
CA ALA A 90 -37.82 -11.56 -20.35
C ALA A 90 -36.67 -12.24 -19.59
N ALA A 91 -36.10 -11.54 -18.62
CA ALA A 91 -35.01 -12.06 -17.81
C ALA A 91 -35.46 -13.39 -17.17
N PRO A 92 -34.67 -14.47 -17.26
CA PRO A 92 -35.00 -15.72 -16.61
C PRO A 92 -35.16 -15.46 -15.11
N ALA A 93 -36.22 -16.01 -14.51
CA ALA A 93 -36.44 -15.91 -13.08
C ALA A 93 -35.16 -16.33 -12.34
N PRO A 94 -34.71 -15.56 -11.32
CA PRO A 94 -33.49 -15.86 -10.60
C PRO A 94 -33.60 -17.29 -10.06
N ARG A 95 -32.70 -18.17 -10.53
CA ARG A 95 -32.60 -19.51 -9.96
C ARG A 95 -32.26 -19.34 -8.49
N ALA A 96 -33.10 -19.90 -7.62
CA ALA A 96 -32.81 -19.96 -6.19
C ALA A 96 -31.42 -20.58 -6.02
N MET A 97 -30.47 -19.79 -5.56
CA MET A 97 -29.15 -20.31 -5.24
C MET A 97 -29.30 -21.33 -4.12
N PRO A 98 -28.65 -22.51 -4.22
CA PRO A 98 -28.67 -23.47 -3.13
C PRO A 98 -28.16 -22.77 -1.87
N VAL A 99 -28.95 -22.84 -0.80
CA VAL A 99 -28.55 -22.37 0.52
C VAL A 99 -27.39 -23.25 0.97
N VAL A 100 -26.16 -22.75 0.83
CA VAL A 100 -24.98 -23.40 1.39
C VAL A 100 -25.14 -23.34 2.91
N PRO A 101 -25.13 -24.47 3.63
CA PRO A 101 -25.22 -24.46 5.08
C PRO A 101 -24.08 -23.61 5.63
N ALA A 102 -24.40 -22.66 6.50
CA ALA A 102 -23.39 -21.84 7.17
C ALA A 102 -22.40 -22.77 7.88
N GLY A 103 -21.12 -22.66 7.53
CA GLY A 103 -20.05 -23.35 8.24
C GLY A 103 -20.03 -22.96 9.72
N PRO A 104 -19.28 -23.70 10.56
CA PRO A 104 -19.12 -23.34 11.97
C PRO A 104 -18.66 -21.88 12.07
N THR A 105 -19.46 -21.07 12.75
CA THR A 105 -19.14 -19.65 12.96
C THR A 105 -18.00 -19.60 13.98
N LEU A 106 -16.78 -19.28 13.51
CA LEU A 106 -15.67 -18.93 14.40
C LEU A 106 -16.08 -17.69 15.21
N ASP A 107 -16.23 -17.87 16.52
CA ASP A 107 -16.56 -16.77 17.42
C ASP A 107 -15.32 -15.90 17.65
N LEU A 108 -15.16 -14.88 16.80
CA LEU A 108 -14.13 -13.85 16.98
C LEU A 108 -14.44 -12.90 18.15
N GLY A 109 -15.63 -12.99 18.76
CA GLY A 109 -16.10 -12.18 19.86
C GLY A 109 -15.92 -12.82 21.25
N GLY A 110 -15.22 -13.96 21.33
CA GLY A 110 -14.90 -14.59 22.61
C GLY A 110 -14.18 -13.63 23.58
N PRO A 111 -14.27 -13.88 24.90
CA PRO A 111 -13.59 -13.04 25.88
C PRO A 111 -12.08 -12.99 25.59
N LEU A 112 -11.49 -11.82 25.80
CA LEU A 112 -10.04 -11.68 25.70
C LEU A 112 -9.36 -12.71 26.62
N PRO A 113 -8.30 -13.38 26.15
CA PRO A 113 -7.53 -14.24 27.03
C PRO A 113 -6.99 -13.43 28.21
N ASP A 114 -6.92 -14.06 29.38
CA ASP A 114 -6.19 -13.49 30.49
C ASP A 114 -4.69 -13.53 30.17
N PHE A 115 -4.13 -12.37 29.85
CA PHE A 115 -2.70 -12.18 29.61
C PHE A 115 -1.94 -11.83 30.90
N GLY A 116 -2.45 -12.17 32.08
CA GLY A 116 -1.89 -11.78 33.38
C GLY A 116 -0.42 -12.14 33.63
N SER A 117 0.18 -13.01 32.81
CA SER A 117 1.63 -13.31 32.83
C SER A 117 2.38 -12.95 31.53
N ALA A 118 1.72 -12.32 30.55
CA ALA A 118 2.37 -11.89 29.33
C ALA A 118 3.38 -10.77 29.63
N PRO A 119 4.51 -10.71 28.91
CA PRO A 119 5.43 -9.59 29.02
C PRO A 119 4.72 -8.29 28.62
N GLN A 120 5.10 -7.18 29.24
CA GLN A 120 4.62 -5.86 28.87
C GLN A 120 5.01 -5.55 27.41
N THR A 121 4.11 -4.92 26.67
CA THR A 121 4.41 -4.51 25.30
C THR A 121 5.36 -3.31 25.32
N GLU A 122 6.45 -3.41 24.56
CA GLU A 122 7.37 -2.31 24.32
C GLU A 122 6.76 -1.35 23.29
N GLU A 123 6.24 -0.21 23.74
CA GLU A 123 5.76 0.85 22.86
C GLU A 123 6.92 1.75 22.43
N LEU A 124 7.16 1.83 21.12
CA LEU A 124 8.31 2.50 20.52
C LEU A 124 7.86 3.62 19.59
N LEU A 125 8.33 4.83 19.84
CA LEU A 125 8.24 5.91 18.86
C LEU A 125 9.29 5.69 17.78
N PHE A 126 8.87 5.41 16.55
CA PHE A 126 9.82 5.17 15.48
C PHE A 126 10.39 6.50 14.94
N GLN A 127 11.71 6.58 14.86
CA GLN A 127 12.43 7.65 14.19
C GLN A 127 13.47 6.99 13.28
N PRO A 128 13.32 7.04 11.95
CA PRO A 128 14.26 6.41 11.06
C PRO A 128 15.62 7.11 11.12
N ALA A 129 16.69 6.33 11.05
CA ALA A 129 18.02 6.86 10.81
C ALA A 129 18.08 7.48 9.39
N LEU A 130 18.93 8.49 9.22
CA LEU A 130 19.16 9.09 7.91
C LEU A 130 19.80 8.04 6.97
N PRO A 131 19.13 7.64 5.86
CA PRO A 131 19.70 6.65 4.96
C PRO A 131 20.83 7.26 4.14
N GLU A 132 21.80 6.43 3.75
CA GLU A 132 22.88 6.83 2.87
C GLU A 132 22.40 6.98 1.41
N GLY A 133 23.08 7.82 0.63
CA GLY A 133 22.84 7.98 -0.81
C GLY A 133 22.29 9.36 -1.20
N GLU A 134 22.15 9.56 -2.51
CA GLU A 134 21.63 10.80 -3.06
C GLU A 134 20.09 10.85 -2.92
N PRO A 135 19.51 11.98 -2.48
CA PRO A 135 18.06 12.14 -2.40
C PRO A 135 17.39 11.98 -3.77
N ARG A 136 16.30 11.21 -3.83
CA ARG A 136 15.47 11.13 -5.02
C ARG A 136 14.68 12.42 -5.19
N GLY A 137 14.59 12.97 -6.39
CA GLY A 137 13.87 14.22 -6.65
C GLY A 137 12.40 14.02 -7.03
N GLY A 138 11.61 15.08 -6.96
CA GLY A 138 10.23 15.07 -7.49
C GLY A 138 9.16 14.69 -6.47
N GLY A 139 9.49 14.68 -5.18
CA GLY A 139 8.53 14.35 -4.11
C GLY A 139 7.56 15.49 -3.81
N VAL A 140 6.33 15.15 -3.46
CA VAL A 140 5.33 16.09 -2.91
C VAL A 140 4.71 15.44 -1.68
N CYS A 141 4.63 16.16 -0.56
CA CYS A 141 3.89 15.72 0.62
C CYS A 141 2.65 16.60 0.80
N GLU A 142 1.48 15.98 0.94
CA GLU A 142 0.20 16.69 0.85
C GLU A 142 -0.50 16.83 2.20
N GLN A 143 -0.29 15.87 3.10
CA GLN A 143 -0.95 15.78 4.40
C GLN A 143 -0.13 14.92 5.36
N GLU A 144 -0.51 14.93 6.63
CA GLU A 144 0.07 14.07 7.65
C GLU A 144 -0.14 12.58 7.32
N SER A 145 0.76 11.74 7.82
CA SER A 145 0.70 10.29 7.63
C SER A 145 -0.63 9.70 8.12
N ALA A 146 -1.27 8.87 7.29
CA ALA A 146 -2.48 8.16 7.68
C ALA A 146 -2.19 6.96 8.60
N LEU A 147 -0.99 6.38 8.47
CA LEU A 147 -0.54 5.24 9.25
C LEU A 147 0.02 5.64 10.62
N ALA A 148 0.86 6.66 10.66
CA ALA A 148 1.55 7.12 11.86
C ALA A 148 1.22 8.60 12.11
N PRO A 149 0.00 8.95 12.57
CA PRO A 149 -0.45 10.33 12.67
C PRO A 149 0.38 11.11 13.69
N ARG A 150 1.35 11.87 13.19
CA ARG A 150 2.37 12.57 13.97
C ARG A 150 2.81 13.85 13.25
N ALA A 151 3.38 14.75 14.05
CA ALA A 151 3.86 16.03 13.58
C ALA A 151 5.04 15.98 12.58
N ASP A 152 5.78 14.89 12.58
CA ASP A 152 6.96 14.65 11.75
C ASP A 152 6.72 13.59 10.68
N ALA A 153 5.48 13.10 10.50
CA ALA A 153 5.16 12.02 9.59
C ALA A 153 4.14 12.47 8.53
N TRP A 154 4.40 12.13 7.28
CA TRP A 154 3.73 12.67 6.10
C TRP A 154 3.30 11.57 5.15
N HIS A 155 2.20 11.82 4.45
CA HIS A 155 1.82 11.10 3.24
C HIS A 155 2.42 11.82 2.03
N CYS A 156 3.33 11.15 1.32
CA CYS A 156 4.02 11.73 0.18
C CYS A 156 3.84 10.90 -1.09
N LEU A 157 3.95 11.58 -2.23
CA LEU A 157 3.92 11.01 -3.57
C LEU A 157 5.26 11.25 -4.27
N GLU A 158 5.77 10.24 -4.95
CA GLU A 158 6.87 10.37 -5.91
C GLU A 158 6.44 9.63 -7.19
N SER A 159 6.33 10.33 -8.32
CA SER A 159 5.91 9.72 -9.60
C SER A 159 4.58 8.93 -9.51
N ASN A 160 3.58 9.46 -8.80
CA ASN A 160 2.29 8.82 -8.49
C ASN A 160 2.36 7.57 -7.60
N GLN A 161 3.53 7.23 -7.06
CA GLN A 161 3.66 6.18 -6.06
C GLN A 161 3.47 6.79 -4.65
N PRO A 162 2.49 6.33 -3.86
CA PRO A 162 2.33 6.77 -2.49
C PRO A 162 3.37 6.12 -1.57
N TYR A 163 3.87 6.93 -0.64
CA TYR A 163 4.72 6.54 0.46
C TYR A 163 4.17 7.14 1.75
N ASP A 164 3.83 6.27 2.70
CA ASP A 164 3.21 6.63 3.97
C ASP A 164 3.58 5.55 5.00
N PRO A 165 4.24 5.89 6.11
CA PRO A 165 4.75 7.21 6.49
C PRO A 165 6.07 7.61 5.78
N CYS A 166 6.23 8.91 5.54
CA CYS A 166 7.52 9.55 5.31
C CYS A 166 7.85 10.50 6.48
N TYR A 167 9.08 10.54 6.95
CA TYR A 167 9.45 11.28 8.16
C TYR A 167 10.27 12.54 7.83
N SER A 168 9.96 13.67 8.47
CA SER A 168 10.74 14.91 8.33
C SER A 168 12.21 14.71 8.73
N VAL A 169 13.12 15.33 7.98
CA VAL A 169 14.53 15.44 8.38
C VAL A 169 14.71 16.66 9.29
N PRO A 170 15.24 16.52 10.52
CA PRO A 170 15.44 17.66 11.40
C PRO A 170 16.33 18.73 10.77
N GLY A 171 15.78 19.94 10.62
CA GLY A 171 16.50 21.10 10.07
C GLY A 171 16.45 21.23 8.54
N ASP A 172 15.74 20.37 7.82
CA ASP A 172 15.55 20.46 6.36
C ASP A 172 14.08 20.19 5.99
N ASP A 173 13.35 21.25 5.61
CA ASP A 173 11.94 21.20 5.22
C ASP A 173 11.72 20.77 3.76
N GLY A 174 12.81 20.56 3.01
CA GLY A 174 12.83 20.06 1.64
C GLY A 174 13.21 18.58 1.53
N LEU A 175 13.43 17.89 2.65
CA LEU A 175 13.79 16.47 2.70
C LEU A 175 12.93 15.66 3.68
N VAL A 176 12.53 14.47 3.25
CA VAL A 176 11.88 13.46 4.10
C VAL A 176 12.51 12.09 3.89
N ILE A 177 12.36 11.21 4.87
CA ILE A 177 12.78 9.79 4.83
C ILE A 177 11.53 8.94 4.59
N CYS A 178 11.43 8.35 3.40
CA CYS A 178 10.29 7.52 3.00
C CYS A 178 10.63 6.03 2.99
N GLY A 179 9.61 5.18 3.13
CA GLY A 179 9.76 3.72 3.00
C GLY A 179 10.53 3.04 4.14
N ALA A 180 10.88 3.78 5.20
CA ALA A 180 11.51 3.22 6.39
C ALA A 180 10.48 2.43 7.21
N ARG A 181 10.80 1.19 7.57
CA ARG A 181 9.89 0.26 8.26
C ARG A 181 10.58 -0.48 9.41
N PRO A 182 10.27 -0.17 10.68
CA PRO A 182 10.81 -0.90 11.82
C PRO A 182 10.44 -2.38 11.75
N GLY A 183 11.38 -3.28 12.09
CA GLY A 183 11.15 -4.72 12.07
C GLY A 183 11.16 -5.39 10.68
N PHE A 184 11.27 -4.61 9.59
CA PHE A 184 11.37 -5.10 8.21
C PHE A 184 12.74 -4.84 7.55
N GLU A 185 13.75 -4.46 8.34
CA GLU A 185 15.13 -4.16 7.88
C GLU A 185 15.20 -3.11 6.76
N SER A 186 14.20 -2.22 6.68
CA SER A 186 14.15 -1.16 5.68
C SER A 186 14.49 0.18 6.30
N ALA A 187 15.68 0.69 5.99
CA ALA A 187 16.12 2.04 6.39
C ALA A 187 15.41 3.16 5.61
N GLY A 188 14.68 2.82 4.55
CA GLY A 188 14.03 3.80 3.68
C GLY A 188 14.99 4.46 2.71
N PHE A 189 14.58 5.61 2.19
CA PHE A 189 15.35 6.44 1.27
C PHE A 189 15.04 7.93 1.49
N LEU A 190 15.96 8.80 1.10
CA LEU A 190 15.73 10.25 1.10
C LEU A 190 14.93 10.67 -0.12
N LEU A 191 13.88 11.46 0.11
CA LEU A 191 13.07 12.08 -0.91
C LEU A 191 13.17 13.61 -0.79
N ARG A 192 13.61 14.24 -1.88
CA ARG A 192 13.66 15.70 -2.06
C ARG A 192 12.35 16.20 -2.61
N LEU A 193 11.78 17.14 -1.88
CA LEU A 193 10.49 17.72 -2.18
C LEU A 193 10.64 18.84 -3.23
N VAL A 194 9.63 18.97 -4.09
CA VAL A 194 9.54 20.09 -5.05
C VAL A 194 8.90 21.35 -4.44
N SER A 195 8.28 21.19 -3.28
CA SER A 195 7.71 22.25 -2.44
C SER A 195 8.02 21.95 -0.98
N PRO A 196 8.16 22.97 -0.11
CA PRO A 196 8.33 22.75 1.32
C PRO A 196 7.18 21.90 1.90
N LEU A 197 7.46 21.24 3.02
CA LEU A 197 6.42 20.59 3.81
C LEU A 197 5.32 21.60 4.17
N PRO A 198 4.03 21.20 4.10
CA PRO A 198 2.94 22.08 4.49
C PRO A 198 2.98 22.35 6.00
N ASP A 199 2.29 23.41 6.44
CA ASP A 199 2.13 23.67 7.87
C ASP A 199 1.42 22.48 8.53
N ASN A 200 2.13 21.88 9.49
CA ASN A 200 1.64 20.74 10.25
C ASN A 200 0.36 21.12 11.02
N ARG A 201 -0.73 20.40 10.74
CA ARG A 201 -1.96 20.53 11.51
C ARG A 201 -1.87 19.56 12.67
N ALA A 202 -2.22 20.02 13.86
CA ALA A 202 -2.28 19.13 15.03
C ALA A 202 -3.27 17.98 14.75
N VAL A 203 -2.75 16.79 14.44
CA VAL A 203 -3.53 15.56 14.33
C VAL A 203 -3.50 14.89 15.69
N ALA A 204 -4.68 14.53 16.20
CA ALA A 204 -4.77 13.71 17.40
C ALA A 204 -4.09 12.36 17.11
N PRO A 205 -3.06 11.95 17.89
CA PRO A 205 -2.41 10.67 17.69
C PRO A 205 -3.45 9.55 17.74
N ARG A 206 -3.37 8.61 16.79
CA ARG A 206 -4.12 7.35 16.92
C ARG A 206 -3.46 6.52 18.03
N ASP A 207 -4.30 5.85 18.83
CA ASP A 207 -3.76 4.93 19.84
C ASP A 207 -3.27 3.62 19.22
N GLU A 208 -3.60 3.36 17.96
CA GLU A 208 -3.28 2.14 17.22
C GLU A 208 -1.86 2.22 16.61
N PRO A 209 -0.97 1.24 16.86
CA PRO A 209 0.37 1.18 16.27
C PRO A 209 0.31 0.76 14.80
N TRP A 210 1.17 1.31 13.95
CA TRP A 210 1.15 1.00 12.51
C TRP A 210 1.96 -0.23 12.13
N ILE A 211 2.90 -0.61 12.99
CA ILE A 211 3.61 -1.90 12.94
C ILE A 211 3.57 -2.55 14.32
N LEU A 212 3.40 -3.87 14.31
CA LEU A 212 3.32 -4.74 15.48
C LEU A 212 4.36 -5.85 15.36
N GLY A 213 5.05 -6.13 16.45
CA GLY A 213 5.98 -7.25 16.58
C GLY A 213 5.36 -8.29 17.50
N LEU A 214 5.08 -9.47 16.95
CA LEU A 214 4.72 -10.66 17.72
C LEU A 214 6.00 -11.42 18.12
N ALA A 215 5.86 -12.58 18.75
CA ALA A 215 7.00 -13.38 19.18
C ALA A 215 7.85 -13.90 17.99
N ASP A 216 7.21 -14.18 16.85
CA ASP A 216 7.80 -14.86 15.69
C ASP A 216 7.72 -14.05 14.39
N THR A 217 6.93 -12.98 14.35
CA THR A 217 6.64 -12.24 13.10
C THR A 217 6.45 -10.75 13.34
N THR A 218 6.54 -9.99 12.26
CA THR A 218 6.24 -8.55 12.23
C THR A 218 5.06 -8.33 11.30
N CYS A 219 4.11 -7.51 11.73
CA CYS A 219 2.90 -7.18 11.00
C CYS A 219 2.81 -5.67 10.79
N GLU A 220 2.43 -5.24 9.58
CA GLU A 220 2.22 -3.84 9.22
C GLU A 220 0.77 -3.62 8.79
N ILE A 221 0.24 -2.42 8.98
CA ILE A 221 -1.09 -2.05 8.46
C ILE A 221 -1.06 -2.21 6.93
N ILE A 222 -2.08 -2.87 6.40
CA ILE A 222 -2.26 -3.04 4.95
C ILE A 222 -2.77 -1.72 4.38
N LEU A 223 -1.87 -0.92 3.80
CA LEU A 223 -2.24 0.24 3.00
C LEU A 223 -2.69 -0.19 1.61
N GLY A 224 -3.82 0.34 1.17
CA GLY A 224 -4.15 0.41 -0.26
C GLY A 224 -5.36 -0.42 -0.69
N MET A 225 -6.17 0.24 -1.50
CA MET A 225 -7.25 -0.29 -2.34
C MET A 225 -8.60 -0.58 -1.69
N GLY A 226 -8.88 -0.11 -0.48
CA GLY A 226 -10.18 -0.35 0.18
C GLY A 226 -10.48 -1.84 0.44
N LEU A 227 -9.53 -2.73 0.13
CA LEU A 227 -9.67 -4.18 0.33
C LEU A 227 -9.55 -4.55 1.81
N ALA A 228 -8.70 -3.84 2.57
CA ALA A 228 -8.57 -4.04 4.02
C ALA A 228 -9.89 -3.77 4.75
N ASP A 229 -10.62 -2.72 4.35
CA ASP A 229 -11.96 -2.41 4.87
C ASP A 229 -13.06 -3.27 4.22
N ALA A 230 -12.86 -3.77 2.98
CA ALA A 230 -13.83 -4.62 2.30
C ALA A 230 -13.81 -6.07 2.80
N ILE A 231 -12.68 -6.56 3.32
CA ILE A 231 -12.56 -7.89 3.91
C ILE A 231 -12.79 -7.77 5.41
N THR A 232 -14.01 -8.07 5.82
CA THR A 232 -14.40 -8.10 7.22
C THR A 232 -14.74 -9.52 7.66
N PHE A 233 -14.28 -9.89 8.85
CA PHE A 233 -14.70 -11.11 9.53
C PHE A 233 -15.64 -10.73 10.67
N GLY A 234 -16.95 -10.79 10.40
CA GLY A 234 -17.96 -10.16 11.27
C GLY A 234 -17.85 -8.63 11.20
N ALA A 235 -17.69 -7.96 12.35
CA ALA A 235 -17.52 -6.51 12.44
C ALA A 235 -16.03 -6.07 12.46
N LYS A 236 -15.10 -7.01 12.27
CA LYS A 236 -13.66 -6.79 12.41
C LYS A 236 -13.00 -6.74 11.03
N PRO A 237 -12.50 -5.57 10.58
CA PRO A 237 -11.79 -5.47 9.30
C PRO A 237 -10.40 -6.10 9.39
N LEU A 238 -9.92 -6.64 8.26
CA LEU A 238 -8.57 -7.15 8.14
C LEU A 238 -7.57 -5.98 8.06
N ARG A 239 -6.92 -5.64 9.18
CA ARG A 239 -6.10 -4.41 9.27
C ARG A 239 -4.61 -4.63 8.99
N TYR A 240 -4.05 -5.74 9.47
CA TYR A 240 -2.60 -5.98 9.40
C TYR A 240 -2.28 -7.22 8.58
N GLY A 241 -1.19 -7.13 7.82
CA GLY A 241 -0.55 -8.24 7.14
C GLY A 241 0.80 -8.54 7.78
N CYS A 242 1.07 -9.81 8.03
CA CYS A 242 2.30 -10.27 8.67
C CYS A 242 3.29 -10.86 7.66
N ARG A 243 4.59 -10.79 7.98
CA ARG A 243 5.68 -11.27 7.10
C ARG A 243 5.59 -12.75 6.76
N ASP A 244 5.00 -13.54 7.64
CA ASP A 244 4.79 -14.99 7.48
C ASP A 244 3.53 -15.36 6.67
N GLY A 245 2.79 -14.38 6.15
CA GLY A 245 1.55 -14.59 5.41
C GLY A 245 0.29 -14.75 6.27
N THR A 246 0.40 -14.57 7.59
CA THR A 246 -0.76 -14.45 8.48
C THR A 246 -1.28 -13.01 8.54
N TYR A 247 -2.40 -12.81 9.21
CA TYR A 247 -3.06 -11.50 9.31
C TYR A 247 -3.56 -11.24 10.72
N LEU A 248 -3.76 -9.97 11.07
CA LEU A 248 -4.42 -9.57 12.32
C LEU A 248 -5.77 -8.95 12.01
N VAL A 249 -6.83 -9.54 12.56
CA VAL A 249 -8.22 -9.06 12.41
C VAL A 249 -8.66 -8.19 13.58
N ASP A 250 -7.96 -8.26 14.71
CA ASP A 250 -8.21 -7.43 15.87
C ASP A 250 -6.93 -7.14 16.63
N VAL A 251 -6.86 -5.96 17.22
CA VAL A 251 -5.75 -5.51 18.05
C VAL A 251 -6.34 -4.72 19.21
N VAL A 252 -6.15 -5.22 20.42
CA VAL A 252 -6.70 -4.63 21.64
C VAL A 252 -5.58 -4.22 22.57
N ARG A 253 -5.87 -3.18 23.35
CA ARG A 253 -5.00 -2.70 24.42
C ARG A 253 -5.66 -2.98 25.76
N ASP A 254 -5.06 -3.87 26.54
CA ASP A 254 -5.41 -4.10 27.94
C ASP A 254 -4.20 -3.77 28.81
N ARG A 255 -4.17 -2.54 29.32
CA ARG A 255 -2.94 -1.90 29.84
C ARG A 255 -2.28 -2.77 30.92
N PRO A 256 -0.96 -3.01 30.84
CA PRO A 256 0.05 -2.40 29.95
C PRO A 256 0.34 -3.21 28.67
N THR A 257 -0.53 -4.14 28.29
CA THR A 257 -0.29 -5.09 27.21
C THR A 257 -1.15 -4.80 25.98
N TRP A 258 -0.57 -5.06 24.82
CA TRP A 258 -1.27 -5.19 23.56
C TRP A 258 -1.46 -6.67 23.26
N ALA A 259 -2.61 -7.02 22.70
CA ALA A 259 -2.89 -8.35 22.20
C ALA A 259 -3.50 -8.26 20.81
N ALA A 260 -3.17 -9.22 19.96
CA ALA A 260 -3.68 -9.28 18.60
C ALA A 260 -4.34 -10.62 18.34
N GLN A 261 -5.44 -10.61 17.59
CA GLN A 261 -6.08 -11.81 17.07
C GLN A 261 -5.49 -12.14 15.71
N ARG A 262 -4.54 -13.07 15.71
CA ARG A 262 -3.87 -13.58 14.51
C ARG A 262 -4.74 -14.65 13.85
N VAL A 263 -4.83 -14.58 12.53
CA VAL A 263 -5.59 -15.54 11.72
C VAL A 263 -4.78 -16.05 10.54
N THR A 264 -5.05 -17.30 10.17
CA THR A 264 -4.67 -17.85 8.86
C THR A 264 -5.89 -17.85 7.97
N LEU A 265 -5.74 -17.33 6.76
CA LEU A 265 -6.81 -17.28 5.78
C LEU A 265 -6.65 -18.39 4.75
N ARG A 266 -7.78 -18.99 4.37
CA ARG A 266 -7.89 -19.95 3.27
C ARG A 266 -8.69 -19.32 2.14
N PHE A 267 -8.10 -19.26 0.97
CA PHE A 267 -8.70 -18.65 -0.22
C PHE A 267 -9.38 -19.73 -1.07
N GLU A 268 -10.59 -20.13 -0.69
CA GLU A 268 -11.45 -21.02 -1.47
C GLU A 268 -12.60 -20.21 -2.11
N GLY A 269 -12.44 -19.81 -3.37
CA GLY A 269 -13.42 -19.01 -4.11
C GLY A 269 -13.19 -17.50 -3.99
N GLU A 270 -14.27 -16.72 -3.98
CA GLU A 270 -14.22 -15.24 -4.03
C GLU A 270 -14.03 -14.58 -2.66
N ARG A 271 -14.27 -15.30 -1.56
CA ARG A 271 -14.15 -14.78 -0.20
C ARG A 271 -13.16 -15.63 0.60
N PRO A 272 -12.18 -15.01 1.27
CA PRO A 272 -11.33 -15.76 2.18
C PRO A 272 -12.15 -16.25 3.37
N GLU A 273 -11.87 -17.47 3.82
CA GLU A 273 -12.38 -18.02 5.06
C GLU A 273 -11.26 -18.06 6.11
N ILE A 274 -11.61 -17.91 7.39
CA ILE A 274 -10.65 -18.13 8.47
C ILE A 274 -10.46 -19.63 8.63
N ASP A 275 -9.22 -20.07 8.46
CA ASP A 275 -8.80 -21.45 8.71
C ASP A 275 -8.49 -21.67 10.19
N SER A 276 -7.78 -20.71 10.80
CA SER A 276 -7.47 -20.70 12.22
C SER A 276 -7.42 -19.28 12.78
N ALA A 277 -7.68 -19.14 14.07
CA ALA A 277 -7.61 -17.88 14.81
C ALA A 277 -7.03 -18.13 16.20
N ALA A 278 -6.10 -17.29 16.64
CA ALA A 278 -5.52 -17.32 17.97
C ALA A 278 -5.24 -15.90 18.46
N TRP A 279 -5.41 -15.70 19.77
CA TRP A 279 -4.97 -14.47 20.42
C TRP A 279 -3.52 -14.61 20.86
N GLU A 280 -2.71 -13.60 20.58
CA GLU A 280 -1.29 -13.58 20.90
C GLU A 280 -0.88 -12.25 21.54
N PRO A 281 0.05 -12.26 22.51
CA PRO A 281 0.60 -11.03 23.07
C PRO A 281 1.48 -10.32 22.03
N VAL A 282 1.38 -9.00 21.98
CA VAL A 282 2.25 -8.15 21.17
C VAL A 282 3.49 -7.82 21.99
N ALA A 283 4.66 -8.16 21.48
CA ALA A 283 5.93 -7.85 22.10
C ALA A 283 6.33 -6.39 21.87
N LYS A 284 6.14 -5.88 20.65
CA LYS A 284 6.52 -4.50 20.26
C LYS A 284 5.41 -3.81 19.49
N ALA A 285 5.22 -2.52 19.75
CA ALA A 285 4.23 -1.70 19.06
C ALA A 285 4.90 -0.38 18.62
N TRP A 286 5.02 -0.16 17.31
CA TRP A 286 5.63 1.05 16.76
C TRP A 286 4.57 2.09 16.40
N ARG A 287 4.85 3.33 16.81
CA ARG A 287 4.04 4.53 16.56
C ARG A 287 4.84 5.62 15.88
#